data_AF-A0A286IMW8-F1
#
_entry.id   AF-A0A286IMW8-F1
#
_cell.length_a   1.000
_cell.length_b   1.000
_cell.length_c   1.000
_cell.angle_alpha   90.00
_cell.angle_beta   90.00
_cell.angle_gamma   90.00
#
_symmetry.space_group_name_H-M   'P 1'
#
loop_
_entity.id
_entity.type
_entity.pdbx_description
1 polymer ?
#
loop_
_entity_poly.entity_id
_entity_poly.type
_entity_poly.pdbx_seq_one_letter_code
_entity_poly.pdbx_strand_id
1 'polypeptide(L)'
;MKKENYSQTILSIVVGFIVLYWIFDKEWLFYIASVVGVLGLLSTTFAKYIEIGWLKIAEVMGRINATILLSLIFFIFLTPIALLMKIIKGGDQLKLKKQSDSVFVDRNHTYTAKDMTNIW
;
A
#
# COMPACT_ATOMS: atom_id res chain seq x y z
N MET A 1 25.33 -4.72 -6.40
CA MET A 1 25.11 -3.57 -5.50
C MET A 1 24.45 -2.47 -6.31
N LYS A 2 23.22 -2.06 -5.96
CA LYS A 2 22.51 -0.97 -6.67
C LYS A 2 23.35 0.30 -6.49
N LYS A 3 23.68 1.00 -7.58
CA LYS A 3 24.32 2.32 -7.49
C LYS A 3 23.27 3.27 -6.91
N GLU A 4 23.37 3.54 -5.62
CA GLU A 4 22.61 4.62 -4.97
C GLU A 4 23.05 5.93 -5.64
N ASN A 5 22.12 6.61 -6.30
CA ASN A 5 22.40 7.86 -7.01
C ASN A 5 22.19 9.03 -6.05
N TYR A 6 23.07 9.16 -5.05
CA TYR A 6 23.03 10.22 -4.03
C TYR A 6 22.84 11.63 -4.63
N SER A 7 23.47 11.88 -5.78
CA SER A 7 23.37 13.15 -6.51
C SER A 7 21.94 13.41 -7.04
N GLN A 8 21.23 12.39 -7.51
CA GLN A 8 19.84 12.54 -7.96
C GLN A 8 18.89 12.83 -6.80
N THR A 9 19.11 12.20 -5.64
CA THR A 9 18.31 12.44 -4.44
C THR A 9 18.50 13.88 -3.94
N ILE A 10 19.75 14.36 -3.83
CA ILE A 10 20.03 15.74 -3.46
C ILE A 10 19.45 16.72 -4.48
N LEU A 11 19.63 16.46 -5.78
CA LEU A 11 19.10 17.33 -6.83
C LEU A 11 17.57 17.44 -6.71
N SER A 12 16.88 16.33 -6.47
CA SER A 12 15.43 16.32 -6.29
C SER A 12 15.00 17.16 -5.08
N ILE A 13 15.75 17.09 -3.98
CA ILE A 13 15.51 17.92 -2.77
C ILE A 13 15.74 19.41 -3.08
N VAL A 14 16.85 19.75 -3.76
CA VAL A 14 17.19 21.13 -4.12
C VAL A 14 16.13 21.72 -5.06
N VAL A 15 15.74 20.98 -6.10
CA VAL A 15 14.68 21.39 -7.04
C VAL A 15 13.36 21.57 -6.30
N GLY A 16 13.00 20.66 -5.39
CA GLY A 16 11.80 20.78 -4.57
C GLY A 16 11.77 22.07 -3.74
N PHE A 17 12.87 22.40 -3.06
CA PHE A 17 12.96 23.65 -2.29
C PHE A 17 12.94 24.91 -3.16
N ILE A 18 13.51 24.88 -4.37
CA ILE A 18 13.43 26.00 -5.33
C ILE A 18 11.99 26.21 -5.82
N VAL A 19 11.27 25.14 -6.13
CA VAL A 19 9.85 25.22 -6.51
C VAL A 19 9.01 25.78 -5.35
N LEU A 20 9.28 25.34 -4.12
CA LEU A 20 8.63 25.90 -2.93
C LEU A 20 8.97 27.38 -2.74
N TYR A 21 10.21 27.80 -3.01
CA TYR A 21 10.57 29.21 -2.98
C TYR A 21 9.70 30.04 -3.95
N TRP A 22 9.46 29.56 -5.18
CA TRP A 22 8.59 30.26 -6.13
C TRP A 22 7.11 30.32 -5.74
N ILE A 23 6.63 29.38 -4.93
CA ILE A 23 5.23 29.37 -4.49
C ILE A 23 5.02 30.24 -3.24
N PHE A 24 6.00 30.24 -2.33
CA PHE A 24 5.86 30.87 -1.01
C PHE A 24 6.62 32.20 -0.88
N ASP A 25 7.47 32.56 -1.85
CA ASP A 25 8.33 33.75 -1.89
C ASP A 25 9.13 33.96 -0.58
N LYS A 26 9.59 32.87 0.04
CA LYS A 26 10.35 32.95 1.28
C LYS A 26 11.83 32.71 1.05
N GLU A 27 12.64 33.76 1.21
CA GLU A 27 14.09 33.76 0.93
C GLU A 27 14.88 32.68 1.67
N TRP A 28 14.53 32.34 2.92
CA TRP A 28 15.15 31.24 3.67
C TRP A 28 15.13 29.89 2.94
N LEU A 29 14.10 29.59 2.13
CA LEU A 29 14.02 28.34 1.36
C LEU A 29 15.13 28.27 0.30
N PHE A 30 15.46 29.40 -0.33
CA PHE A 30 16.52 29.49 -1.30
C PHE A 30 17.91 29.31 -0.66
N TYR A 31 18.14 29.93 0.50
CA TYR A 31 19.38 29.73 1.26
C TYR A 31 19.55 28.27 1.69
N ILE A 32 18.50 27.63 2.18
CA ILE A 32 18.52 26.21 2.55
C ILE A 32 18.83 25.34 1.32
N ALA A 33 18.18 25.57 0.18
CA ALA A 33 18.41 24.81 -1.05
C ALA A 33 19.89 24.93 -1.51
N SER A 34 20.45 26.13 -1.44
CA SER A 34 21.83 26.40 -1.84
C SER A 34 22.84 25.73 -0.90
N VAL A 35 22.63 25.81 0.41
CA VAL A 35 23.49 25.14 1.40
C VAL A 35 23.43 23.62 1.23
N VAL A 36 22.24 23.04 1.10
CA VAL A 36 22.07 21.60 0.90
C VAL A 36 22.70 21.12 -0.40
N GLY A 37 22.54 21.89 -1.49
CA GLY A 37 23.16 21.58 -2.77
C GLY A 37 24.69 21.61 -2.72
N VAL A 38 25.28 22.67 -2.13
CA VAL A 38 26.74 22.81 -1.99
C VAL A 38 27.31 21.72 -1.08
N LEU A 39 26.70 21.47 0.08
CA LEU A 39 27.16 20.42 1.00
C LEU A 39 27.03 19.02 0.38
N GLY A 40 26.00 18.79 -0.41
CA GLY A 40 25.80 17.54 -1.16
C GLY A 40 26.85 17.30 -2.24
N LEU A 41 27.39 18.36 -2.85
CA LEU A 41 28.49 18.27 -3.82
C LEU A 41 29.85 18.06 -3.14
N LEU A 42 30.07 18.69 -1.99
CA LEU A 42 31.36 18.64 -1.27
C LEU A 42 31.55 17.35 -0.47
N SER A 43 30.48 16.73 0.03
CA SER A 43 30.57 15.56 0.91
C SER A 43 29.57 14.46 0.54
N THR A 44 30.11 13.34 0.04
CA THR A 44 29.35 12.11 -0.23
C THR A 44 28.82 11.46 1.05
N THR A 45 29.50 11.63 2.18
CA THR A 45 29.04 11.12 3.48
C THR A 45 27.81 11.88 3.96
N PHE A 46 27.79 13.21 3.80
CA PHE A 46 26.62 14.02 4.15
C PHE A 46 25.42 13.70 3.25
N ALA A 47 25.67 13.58 1.95
CA ALA A 47 24.68 13.16 0.96
C ALA A 47 23.97 11.85 1.36
N LYS A 48 24.75 10.86 1.82
CA LYS A 48 24.23 9.56 2.26
C LYS A 48 23.33 9.69 3.49
N TYR A 49 23.67 10.51 4.48
CA TYR A 49 22.82 10.71 5.65
C TYR A 49 21.50 11.39 5.30
N ILE A 50 21.54 12.39 4.42
CA ILE A 50 20.32 13.04 3.91
C ILE A 50 19.45 12.03 3.17
N GLU A 51 20.02 11.21 2.29
CA GLU A 51 19.28 10.20 1.55
C GLU A 51 18.60 9.19 2.47
N ILE A 52 19.29 8.69 3.50
CA ILE A 52 18.68 7.79 4.48
C ILE A 52 17.50 8.45 5.19
N GLY A 53 17.64 9.72 5.58
CA GLY A 53 16.54 10.49 6.17
C GLY A 53 15.36 10.65 5.21
N TRP A 54 15.66 11.02 3.96
CA TRP A 54 14.68 11.20 2.90
C TRP A 54 13.92 9.92 2.57
N LEU A 55 14.63 8.78 2.45
CA LEU A 55 14.03 7.48 2.20
C LEU A 55 13.10 7.05 3.32
N LYS A 56 13.47 7.27 4.59
CA LYS A 56 12.57 6.99 5.72
C LYS A 56 11.26 7.78 5.63
N ILE A 57 11.33 9.05 5.22
CA ILE A 57 10.13 9.89 5.00
C ILE A 57 9.31 9.30 3.85
N ALA A 58 9.95 8.95 2.74
CA ALA A 58 9.28 8.34 1.59
C ALA A 58 8.62 7.00 1.93
N GLU A 59 9.24 6.15 2.76
CA GLU A 59 8.66 4.90 3.25
C GLU A 59 7.41 5.14 4.12
N VAL A 60 7.45 6.13 5.01
CA VAL A 60 6.29 6.50 5.84
C VAL A 60 5.15 7.01 4.95
N MET A 61 5.44 7.90 4.00
CA MET A 61 4.45 8.38 3.02
C MET A 61 3.90 7.25 2.16
N GLY A 62 4.77 6.33 1.72
CA GLY A 62 4.37 5.16 0.94
C GLY A 62 3.41 4.26 1.71
N ARG A 63 3.66 4.03 3.01
CA ARG A 63 2.74 3.27 3.87
C ARG A 63 1.40 3.97 4.02
N ILE A 64 1.38 5.27 4.28
CA ILE A 64 0.14 6.04 4.41
C ILE A 64 -0.66 5.96 3.11
N ASN A 65 -0.02 6.22 1.96
CA ASN A 65 -0.68 6.16 0.66
C ASN A 65 -1.21 4.75 0.34
N ALA A 66 -0.42 3.70 0.63
CA ALA A 66 -0.84 2.32 0.43
C ALA A 66 -2.06 1.97 1.31
N THR A 67 -2.06 2.38 2.58
CA THR A 67 -3.20 2.18 3.48
C THR A 67 -4.44 2.92 2.99
N ILE A 68 -4.30 4.18 2.57
CA ILE A 68 -5.42 4.98 2.05
C ILE A 68 -5.99 4.33 0.79
N LEU A 69 -5.13 4.00 -0.19
CA LEU A 69 -5.55 3.41 -1.46
C LEU A 69 -6.25 2.07 -1.24
N LEU A 70 -5.67 1.19 -0.42
CA LEU A 70 -6.25 -0.12 -0.12
C LEU A 70 -7.60 0.03 0.62
N SER A 71 -7.67 0.93 1.60
CA SER A 71 -8.91 1.21 2.32
C SER A 71 -9.99 1.72 1.38
N LEU A 72 -9.64 2.65 0.49
CA LEU A 72 -10.56 3.21 -0.49
C LEU A 72 -11.07 2.13 -1.45
N ILE A 73 -10.19 1.28 -1.98
CA ILE A 73 -10.58 0.13 -2.81
C ILE A 73 -11.51 -0.82 -2.03
N PHE A 74 -11.17 -1.11 -0.78
CA PHE A 74 -11.95 -2.00 0.06
C PHE A 74 -13.37 -1.47 0.30
N PHE A 75 -13.51 -0.19 0.65
CA PHE A 75 -14.82 0.38 0.96
C PHE A 75 -15.65 0.70 -0.30
N ILE A 76 -15.02 1.11 -1.40
CA ILE A 76 -15.74 1.49 -2.62
C ILE A 76 -16.08 0.29 -3.49
N PHE A 77 -15.24 -0.75 -3.53
CA PHE A 77 -15.47 -1.90 -4.39
C PHE A 77 -15.81 -3.17 -3.60
N LEU A 78 -14.90 -3.64 -2.75
CA LEU A 78 -15.07 -4.94 -2.08
C LEU A 78 -16.29 -4.98 -1.15
N THR A 79 -16.49 -3.93 -0.36
CA THR A 79 -17.58 -3.86 0.61
C THR A 79 -18.96 -3.89 -0.06
N PRO A 80 -19.28 -3.03 -1.04
CA PRO A 80 -20.58 -3.10 -1.72
C PRO A 80 -20.76 -4.41 -2.50
N ILE A 81 -19.70 -4.95 -3.12
CA ILE A 81 -19.78 -6.26 -3.78
C ILE A 81 -20.13 -7.36 -2.77
N ALA A 82 -19.51 -7.37 -1.59
CA ALA A 82 -19.80 -8.33 -0.54
C ALA A 82 -21.23 -8.19 -0.01
N LEU A 83 -21.72 -6.96 0.16
CA LEU A 83 -23.11 -6.70 0.56
C LEU A 83 -24.11 -7.15 -0.51
N LEU A 84 -23.86 -6.86 -1.78
CA LEU A 84 -24.68 -7.33 -2.89
C LEU A 84 -24.69 -8.85 -2.96
N MET A 85 -23.54 -9.52 -2.82
CA MET A 85 -23.48 -10.98 -2.74
C MET A 85 -24.30 -11.52 -1.56
N LYS A 86 -24.23 -10.87 -0.39
CA LYS A 86 -25.00 -11.29 0.79
C LYS A 86 -26.52 -11.20 0.54
N ILE A 87 -26.97 -10.21 -0.22
CA ILE A 87 -28.39 -10.03 -0.58
C ILE A 87 -28.80 -11.03 -1.66
N ILE A 88 -28.01 -11.17 -2.74
CA ILE A 88 -28.36 -11.99 -3.92
C ILE A 88 -28.28 -13.49 -3.62
N LYS A 89 -27.24 -13.95 -2.94
CA LYS A 89 -27.00 -15.39 -2.73
C LYS A 89 -27.78 -15.99 -1.55
N GLY A 90 -28.49 -15.17 -0.76
CA GLY A 90 -29.18 -15.61 0.45
C GLY A 90 -28.20 -16.08 1.51
N GLY A 91 -27.91 -15.21 2.48
CA GLY A 91 -26.80 -15.36 3.41
C GLY A 91 -26.63 -16.73 4.09
N ASP A 92 -25.35 -17.01 4.35
CA ASP A 92 -24.78 -18.08 5.17
C ASP A 92 -24.27 -19.34 4.43
N GLN A 93 -23.43 -19.15 3.40
CA GLN A 93 -22.64 -20.24 2.80
C GLN A 93 -21.76 -20.97 3.82
N LEU A 94 -21.37 -20.30 4.90
CA LEU A 94 -20.49 -20.83 5.94
C LEU A 94 -21.25 -21.41 7.14
N LYS A 95 -22.59 -21.43 7.13
CA LYS A 95 -23.44 -21.90 8.24
C LYS A 95 -22.98 -21.37 9.62
N LEU A 96 -22.60 -20.09 9.69
CA LEU A 96 -22.09 -19.42 10.88
C LEU A 96 -23.17 -19.20 11.94
N LYS A 97 -24.45 -19.26 11.57
CA LYS A 97 -25.55 -19.25 12.54
C LYS A 97 -25.70 -20.63 13.20
N LYS A 98 -25.91 -20.64 14.51
CA LYS A 98 -26.17 -21.86 15.30
C LYS A 98 -27.37 -22.60 14.72
N GLN A 99 -27.14 -23.77 14.10
CA GLN A 99 -28.21 -24.65 13.64
C GLN A 99 -28.83 -25.34 14.87
N SER A 100 -30.16 -25.29 14.99
CA SER A 100 -30.90 -25.85 16.14
C SER A 100 -31.01 -27.38 16.10
N ASP A 101 -31.06 -27.96 14.89
CA ASP A 101 -31.51 -29.34 14.73
C ASP A 101 -30.38 -30.29 14.31
N SER A 102 -29.63 -29.97 13.26
CA SER A 102 -28.49 -30.80 12.80
C SER A 102 -27.58 -30.00 11.87
N VAL A 103 -26.27 -30.29 11.93
CA VAL A 103 -25.27 -29.72 11.02
C VAL A 103 -25.16 -30.52 9.71
N PHE A 104 -25.64 -31.77 9.72
CA PHE A 104 -25.64 -32.65 8.57
C PHE A 104 -26.56 -32.11 7.47
N VAL A 105 -26.13 -32.26 6.21
CA VAL A 105 -26.91 -31.90 5.03
C VAL A 105 -27.29 -33.19 4.34
N ASP A 106 -28.59 -33.44 4.17
CA ASP A 106 -29.06 -34.56 3.36
C ASP A 106 -28.62 -34.36 1.92
N ARG A 107 -27.65 -35.16 1.50
CA ARG A 107 -27.25 -35.26 0.10
C ARG A 107 -28.08 -36.36 -0.53
N ASN A 108 -29.19 -35.98 -1.15
CA ASN A 108 -29.98 -36.85 -2.03
C ASN A 108 -29.20 -37.12 -3.34
N HIS A 109 -27.97 -37.62 -3.21
CA HIS A 109 -27.08 -37.93 -4.33
C HIS A 109 -27.18 -39.42 -4.65
N THR A 110 -27.58 -39.73 -5.88
CA THR A 110 -27.60 -41.11 -6.36
C THR A 110 -26.18 -41.51 -6.74
N TYR A 111 -25.58 -42.40 -5.94
CA TYR A 111 -24.20 -42.84 -6.15
C TYR A 111 -24.03 -43.51 -7.52
N THR A 112 -22.99 -43.11 -8.23
CA THR A 112 -22.58 -43.69 -9.51
C THR A 112 -21.24 -44.41 -9.38
N ALA A 113 -20.92 -45.30 -10.31
CA ALA A 113 -19.66 -46.07 -10.28
C ALA A 113 -18.39 -45.18 -10.25
N LYS A 114 -18.48 -43.94 -10.76
CA LYS A 114 -17.39 -42.95 -10.68
C LYS A 114 -17.13 -42.46 -9.26
N ASP A 115 -18.14 -42.41 -8.40
CA ASP A 115 -18.01 -41.94 -7.01
C ASP A 115 -17.22 -42.94 -6.14
N MET A 116 -17.06 -44.18 -6.61
CA MET A 116 -16.29 -45.24 -5.94
C MET A 116 -14.85 -45.32 -6.44
N THR A 117 -14.43 -44.44 -7.35
CA THR A 117 -13.04 -44.38 -7.80
C THR A 117 -12.26 -43.39 -6.92
N ASN A 118 -11.22 -43.89 -6.23
CA ASN A 118 -10.41 -43.18 -5.21
C ASN A 118 -11.19 -42.78 -3.96
N ILE A 119 -11.50 -43.78 -3.13
CA ILE A 119 -12.23 -43.68 -1.86
C ILE A 119 -11.34 -43.19 -0.68
N TRP A 120 -10.10 -42.79 -0.96
CA TRP A 120 -9.06 -42.46 0.02
C TRP A 120 -8.53 -41.04 -0.17
#